data_AF-A0A485P145-F1
#
_entry.id   AF-A0A485P145-F1
#
_cell.length_a   1.000
_cell.length_b   1.000
_cell.length_c   1.000
_cell.angle_alpha   90.00
_cell.angle_beta   90.00
_cell.angle_gamma   90.00
#
_symmetry.space_group_name_H-M   'P 1'
#
loop_
_entity.id
_entity.type
_entity.pdbx_description
1 polymer ?
#
loop_
_entity_poly.entity_id
_entity_poly.type
_entity_poly.pdbx_seq_one_letter_code
_entity_poly.pdbx_strand_id
1 'polypeptide(L)'
;MATAASPHMNKGIKQVYMSLPQGEKVQAMYVWIDGAGEGLRCKTRTLESEPKYVEELPQWNFDGFSTFQFEGSNILSLLPYFGTLSARTPNSWCSILDMVSNQHTWFGMEQEYTLMGTGGPPFGWASNGFPGPQGPYTTVAWDIVEAHYQTCWYTSIKIDCGVIATFYFKHIPGNCNGAGCHTDFSTKAMREENGLKYIEESIEKLSKRHQYHI
;
A
#
# COMPACT_ATOMS: atom_id res chain seq x y z
N MET A 1 -12.13 17.97 18.90
CA MET A 1 -11.58 17.15 17.81
C MET A 1 -10.09 17.40 17.75
N ALA A 2 -9.26 16.35 17.85
CA ALA A 2 -7.82 16.52 17.89
C ALA A 2 -7.29 16.66 16.45
N THR A 3 -6.73 17.81 16.10
CA THR A 3 -5.80 17.89 14.98
C THR A 3 -4.60 17.00 15.30
N ALA A 4 -3.96 16.40 14.30
CA ALA A 4 -2.70 15.71 14.56
C ALA A 4 -1.73 16.73 15.15
N ALA A 5 -1.19 16.48 16.34
CA ALA A 5 -0.22 17.38 16.97
C ALA A 5 1.16 17.26 16.30
N SER A 6 1.48 16.08 15.77
CA SER A 6 2.78 15.74 15.17
C SER A 6 3.23 16.60 13.99
N PRO A 7 2.35 17.04 13.05
CA PRO A 7 2.72 17.92 11.94
C PRO A 7 3.16 19.31 12.40
N HIS A 8 2.64 19.79 13.54
CA HIS A 8 2.98 21.10 14.10
C HIS A 8 4.27 21.10 14.92
N MET A 9 4.87 19.92 15.16
CA MET A 9 6.19 19.84 15.78
C MET A 9 7.27 20.36 14.83
N ASN A 10 8.34 20.93 15.40
CA ASN A 10 9.45 21.49 14.62
C ASN A 10 10.19 20.37 13.85
N LYS A 11 9.98 20.33 12.52
CA LYS A 11 10.61 19.34 11.64
C LYS A 11 12.10 19.59 11.42
N GLY A 12 12.59 20.82 11.64
CA GLY A 12 14.01 21.16 11.62
C GLY A 12 14.79 20.43 12.72
N ILE A 13 14.22 20.34 13.93
CA ILE A 13 14.82 19.57 15.03
C ILE A 13 14.93 18.09 14.64
N LYS A 14 13.88 17.50 14.07
CA LYS A 14 13.93 16.12 13.57
C LYS A 14 15.06 15.95 12.54
N GLN A 15 15.22 16.88 11.61
CA GLN A 15 16.25 16.81 10.59
C GLN A 15 17.67 16.86 11.17
N VAL A 16 17.89 17.65 12.21
CA VAL A 16 19.19 17.68 12.93
C VAL A 16 19.55 16.27 13.41
N TYR A 17 18.63 15.56 14.07
CA TYR A 17 18.88 14.19 14.53
C TYR A 17 19.02 13.18 13.38
N MET A 18 18.21 13.29 12.32
CA MET A 18 18.28 12.40 11.17
C MET A 18 19.57 12.57 10.35
N SER A 19 20.25 13.72 10.47
CA SER A 19 21.53 14.00 9.79
C SER A 19 22.76 13.50 10.54
N LEU A 20 22.60 12.99 11.76
CA LEU A 20 23.72 12.42 12.51
C LEU A 20 24.27 11.18 11.79
N PRO A 21 25.60 11.01 11.72
CA PRO A 21 26.20 9.78 11.21
C PRO A 21 25.73 8.57 12.04
N GLN A 22 24.99 7.65 11.43
CA GLN A 22 24.38 6.51 12.14
C GLN A 22 25.40 5.41 12.52
N GLY A 23 26.61 5.47 11.98
CA GLY A 23 27.63 4.43 12.14
C GLY A 23 27.35 3.20 11.27
N GLU A 24 27.81 2.04 11.73
CA GLU A 24 27.78 0.79 10.95
C GLU A 24 26.47 0.01 11.09
N LYS A 25 25.70 0.28 12.16
CA LYS A 25 24.45 -0.42 12.43
C LYS A 25 23.36 0.01 11.45
N VAL A 26 22.43 -0.90 11.21
CA VAL A 26 21.33 -0.70 10.26
C VAL A 26 19.98 -0.84 10.97
N GLN A 27 19.00 -0.05 10.57
CA GLN A 27 17.62 -0.18 11.03
C GLN A 27 16.79 -0.95 9.99
N ALA A 28 16.16 -2.03 10.43
CA ALA A 28 15.25 -2.81 9.59
C ALA A 28 13.81 -2.64 10.10
N MET A 29 12.96 -2.00 9.29
CA MET A 29 11.54 -1.84 9.57
C MET A 29 10.75 -2.99 8.95
N TYR A 30 10.10 -3.78 9.79
CA TYR A 30 9.22 -4.86 9.38
C TYR A 30 7.81 -4.28 9.25
N VAL A 31 7.15 -4.56 8.13
CA VAL A 31 5.79 -4.09 7.82
C VAL A 31 4.90 -5.32 7.58
N TRP A 32 3.67 -5.31 8.11
CA TRP A 32 2.70 -6.39 7.92
C TRP A 32 1.26 -5.87 7.91
N ILE A 33 0.34 -6.70 7.43
CA ILE A 33 -1.11 -6.42 7.41
C ILE A 33 -1.73 -6.96 8.71
N ASP A 34 -2.61 -6.18 9.33
CA ASP A 34 -3.35 -6.60 10.53
C ASP A 34 -4.57 -7.47 10.21
N GLY A 35 -5.27 -7.91 11.26
CA GLY A 35 -6.38 -8.86 11.16
C GLY A 35 -7.63 -8.31 10.48
N ALA A 36 -7.73 -6.99 10.29
CA ALA A 36 -8.78 -6.41 9.46
C ALA A 36 -8.52 -6.61 7.96
N GLY A 37 -7.29 -6.95 7.57
CA GLY A 37 -6.90 -7.12 6.16
C GLY A 37 -6.60 -5.83 5.41
N GLU A 38 -6.84 -4.66 6.03
CA GLU A 38 -6.67 -3.34 5.41
C GLU A 38 -5.59 -2.49 6.09
N GLY A 39 -5.34 -2.72 7.38
CA GLY A 39 -4.42 -1.91 8.19
C GLY A 39 -2.97 -2.38 8.06
N LEU A 40 -2.05 -1.47 7.77
CA LEU A 40 -0.60 -1.73 7.87
C LEU A 40 -0.07 -1.44 9.26
N ARG A 41 0.77 -2.34 9.76
CA ARG A 41 1.52 -2.22 11.03
C ARG A 41 3.01 -2.29 10.75
N CYS A 42 3.81 -1.66 11.60
CA CYS A 42 5.26 -1.72 11.45
C CYS A 42 5.99 -1.61 12.79
N LYS A 43 7.21 -2.16 12.84
CA LYS A 43 8.17 -1.95 13.93
C LYS A 43 9.60 -2.13 13.45
N THR A 44 10.56 -1.57 14.18
CA THR A 44 11.96 -1.48 13.74
C THR A 44 12.90 -2.20 14.71
N ARG A 45 13.85 -2.97 14.17
CA ARG A 45 15.00 -3.51 14.91
C ARG A 45 16.31 -2.98 14.37
N THR A 46 17.34 -3.11 15.19
CA THR A 46 18.73 -2.89 14.79
C THR A 46 19.33 -4.19 14.26
N LEU A 47 20.14 -4.08 13.20
CA LEU A 47 21.01 -5.11 12.64
C LEU A 47 22.47 -4.63 12.76
N GLU A 48 23.39 -5.58 12.89
CA GLU A 48 24.83 -5.26 13.01
C GLU A 48 25.47 -4.87 11.67
N SER A 49 24.86 -5.27 10.55
CA SER A 49 25.32 -4.92 9.20
C SER A 49 24.15 -4.81 8.22
N GLU A 50 24.39 -4.20 7.06
CA GLU A 50 23.41 -4.10 5.98
C GLU A 50 23.19 -5.47 5.33
N PRO A 51 21.95 -6.00 5.33
CA PRO A 51 21.64 -7.26 4.65
C PRO A 51 21.67 -7.06 3.14
N LYS A 52 22.21 -8.03 2.39
CA LYS A 52 22.25 -8.00 0.92
C LYS A 52 21.05 -8.69 0.29
N TYR A 53 20.44 -9.63 1.00
CA TYR A 53 19.29 -10.40 0.54
C TYR A 53 18.22 -10.52 1.65
N VAL A 54 16.98 -10.79 1.26
CA VAL A 54 15.85 -10.89 2.21
C VAL A 54 16.02 -12.09 3.16
N GLU A 55 16.69 -13.14 2.70
CA GLU A 55 16.98 -14.36 3.47
C GLU A 55 17.95 -14.11 4.63
N GLU A 56 18.73 -13.03 4.57
CA GLU A 56 19.63 -12.62 5.64
C GLU A 56 18.89 -11.89 6.77
N LEU A 57 17.66 -11.45 6.53
CA LEU A 57 16.85 -10.83 7.57
C LEU A 57 16.41 -11.91 8.58
N PRO A 58 16.54 -11.65 9.89
CA PRO A 58 16.11 -12.60 10.89
C PRO A 58 14.58 -12.68 10.94
N GLN A 59 14.05 -13.85 11.24
CA GLN A 59 12.66 -13.97 11.64
C GLN A 59 12.39 -13.13 12.89
N TRP A 60 11.16 -12.64 13.00
CA TRP A 60 10.73 -11.89 14.16
C TRP A 60 9.34 -12.30 14.60
N ASN A 61 8.76 -11.59 15.56
CA ASN A 61 7.51 -11.97 16.18
C ASN A 61 6.77 -10.75 16.73
N PHE A 62 5.44 -10.80 16.85
CA PHE A 62 4.63 -9.72 17.45
C PHE A 62 3.42 -10.30 18.18
N ASP A 63 2.76 -9.46 18.99
CA ASP A 63 1.52 -9.81 19.66
C ASP A 63 0.34 -9.73 18.67
N GLY A 64 -0.27 -10.87 18.35
CA GLY A 64 -1.39 -10.96 17.41
C GLY A 64 -2.72 -10.46 17.97
N PHE A 65 -2.83 -10.32 19.30
CA PHE A 65 -4.05 -9.81 19.94
C PHE A 65 -4.25 -8.32 19.62
N SER A 66 -3.19 -7.53 19.76
CA SER A 66 -3.18 -6.08 19.50
C SER A 66 -3.36 -5.70 18.01
N THR A 67 -3.43 -6.69 17.12
CA THR A 67 -3.59 -6.54 15.68
C THR A 67 -4.84 -7.24 15.15
N PHE A 68 -5.76 -7.69 16.01
CA PHE A 68 -7.01 -8.37 15.62
C PHE A 68 -6.81 -9.70 14.87
N GLN A 69 -5.67 -10.36 15.05
CA GLN A 69 -5.35 -11.61 14.34
C GLN A 69 -5.63 -12.87 15.16
N PHE A 70 -5.90 -12.74 16.46
CA PHE A 70 -6.22 -13.87 17.33
C PHE A 70 -7.09 -13.46 18.52
N GLU A 71 -7.97 -14.35 18.96
CA GLU A 71 -8.70 -14.21 20.23
C GLU A 71 -7.83 -14.74 21.38
N GLY A 72 -7.20 -13.82 22.13
CA GLY A 72 -6.28 -14.14 23.24
C GLY A 72 -4.81 -13.86 22.92
N SER A 73 -3.98 -13.77 23.97
CA SER A 73 -2.56 -13.44 23.85
C SER A 73 -1.79 -14.54 23.13
N ASN A 74 -1.40 -14.29 21.88
CA ASN A 74 -0.60 -15.21 21.09
C ASN A 74 0.50 -14.47 20.32
N ILE A 75 1.68 -15.08 20.26
CA ILE A 75 2.84 -14.56 19.55
C ILE A 75 2.83 -15.08 18.12
N LEU A 76 2.68 -14.18 17.16
CA LEU A 76 2.76 -14.49 15.72
C LEU A 76 4.16 -14.25 15.19
N SER A 77 4.58 -15.03 14.20
CA SER A 77 5.90 -14.93 13.57
C SER A 77 5.86 -14.05 12.31
N LEU A 78 6.88 -13.22 12.13
CA LEU A 78 7.16 -12.46 10.92
C LEU A 78 8.29 -13.14 10.17
N LEU A 79 7.98 -13.60 8.97
CA LEU A 79 8.96 -14.10 8.02
C LEU A 79 9.29 -12.96 7.06
N PRO A 80 10.55 -12.49 7.00
CA PRO A 80 10.96 -11.52 6.01
C PRO A 80 10.69 -12.06 4.61
N TYR A 81 10.01 -11.25 3.82
CA TYR A 81 9.71 -11.57 2.44
C TYR A 81 9.59 -10.28 1.64
N PHE A 82 10.14 -10.26 0.43
CA PHE A 82 9.99 -9.17 -0.51
C PHE A 82 9.13 -9.69 -1.66
N GLY A 83 7.84 -9.32 -1.66
CA GLY A 83 6.82 -9.86 -2.55
C GLY A 83 5.50 -10.13 -1.81
N THR A 84 4.58 -10.84 -2.45
CA THR A 84 3.29 -11.22 -1.84
C THR A 84 3.42 -12.23 -0.70
N LEU A 85 2.98 -11.81 0.49
CA LEU A 85 2.76 -12.68 1.65
C LEU A 85 1.63 -13.68 1.35
N SER A 86 1.94 -14.97 1.45
CA SER A 86 1.35 -15.87 2.45
C SER A 86 1.93 -17.26 2.22
N ALA A 87 1.89 -18.10 3.25
CA ALA A 87 2.35 -19.48 3.28
C ALA A 87 2.19 -20.23 1.94
N ARG A 88 3.09 -21.20 1.68
CA ARG A 88 2.88 -22.24 0.65
C ARG A 88 1.71 -23.16 1.05
N THR A 89 0.54 -22.60 1.29
CA THR A 89 -0.71 -23.33 1.38
C THR A 89 -1.16 -23.63 -0.06
N PRO A 90 -1.74 -24.82 -0.30
CA PRO A 90 -2.38 -25.10 -1.57
C PRO A 90 -3.39 -23.99 -1.91
N ASN A 91 -3.33 -23.47 -3.14
CA ASN A 91 -4.14 -22.35 -3.66
C ASN A 91 -3.75 -20.94 -3.17
N SER A 92 -2.57 -20.75 -2.55
CA SER A 92 -2.04 -19.40 -2.34
C SER A 92 -1.74 -18.70 -3.68
N TRP A 93 -1.81 -17.36 -3.69
CA TRP A 93 -1.53 -16.57 -4.90
C TRP A 93 -0.15 -16.86 -5.48
N CYS A 94 0.87 -17.01 -4.63
CA CYS A 94 2.22 -17.39 -5.06
C CYS A 94 2.23 -18.76 -5.75
N SER A 95 1.53 -19.76 -5.20
CA SER A 95 1.42 -21.08 -5.81
C SER A 95 0.74 -21.00 -7.19
N ILE A 96 -0.27 -20.13 -7.33
CA ILE A 96 -0.96 -19.91 -8.62
C ILE A 96 -0.02 -19.27 -9.63
N LEU A 97 0.75 -18.25 -9.24
CA LEU A 97 1.71 -17.60 -10.14
C LEU A 97 2.83 -18.55 -10.55
N ASP A 98 3.32 -19.41 -9.65
CA ASP A 98 4.32 -20.41 -9.97
C ASP A 98 3.82 -21.38 -11.05
N MET A 99 2.56 -21.85 -10.94
CA MET A 99 1.92 -22.74 -11.91
C MET A 99 1.81 -22.13 -13.32
N VAL A 100 1.71 -20.80 -13.42
CA VAL A 100 1.56 -20.08 -14.71
C VAL A 100 2.78 -19.24 -15.06
N SER A 101 3.91 -19.45 -14.39
CA SER A 101 5.14 -18.66 -14.55
C SER A 101 5.65 -18.62 -16.00
N ASN A 102 5.44 -19.71 -16.75
CA ASN A 102 5.75 -19.80 -18.18
C ASN A 102 4.94 -18.82 -19.06
N GLN A 103 3.82 -18.31 -18.58
CA GLN A 103 3.01 -17.32 -19.30
C GLN A 103 3.52 -15.89 -19.11
N HIS A 104 4.49 -15.67 -18.21
CA HIS A 104 5.07 -14.36 -17.91
C HIS A 104 4.00 -13.27 -17.72
N THR A 105 3.11 -13.50 -16.75
CA THR A 105 2.00 -12.60 -16.41
C THR A 105 2.51 -11.28 -15.87
N TRP A 106 1.96 -10.17 -16.39
CA TRP A 106 2.21 -8.81 -15.92
C TRP A 106 0.93 -8.21 -15.37
N PHE A 107 1.06 -7.44 -14.30
CA PHE A 107 -0.01 -6.68 -13.67
C PHE A 107 0.42 -5.22 -13.54
N GLY A 108 -0.47 -4.30 -13.87
CA GLY A 108 -0.37 -2.88 -13.52
C GLY A 108 -1.55 -2.52 -12.62
N MET A 109 -1.33 -1.71 -11.59
CA MET A 109 -2.41 -1.31 -10.67
C MET A 109 -2.46 0.21 -10.52
N GLU A 110 -3.65 0.78 -10.72
CA GLU A 110 -3.91 2.21 -10.60
C GLU A 110 -4.60 2.50 -9.28
N GLN A 111 -3.84 2.67 -8.19
CA GLN A 111 -4.42 2.92 -6.88
C GLN A 111 -4.90 4.37 -6.73
N GLU A 112 -6.22 4.57 -6.68
CA GLU A 112 -6.81 5.85 -6.34
C GLU A 112 -6.96 5.98 -4.81
N TYR A 113 -6.83 7.21 -4.29
CA TYR A 113 -7.05 7.51 -2.89
C TYR A 113 -7.52 8.95 -2.69
N THR A 114 -8.20 9.19 -1.57
CA THR A 114 -8.58 10.56 -1.16
C THR A 114 -7.71 11.00 0.01
N LEU A 115 -7.20 12.23 -0.04
CA LEU A 115 -6.55 12.86 1.09
C LEU A 115 -7.59 13.49 2.01
N MET A 116 -7.54 13.12 3.28
CA MET A 116 -8.47 13.58 4.31
C MET A 116 -7.73 14.46 5.31
N GLY A 117 -8.36 15.57 5.69
CA GLY A 117 -7.92 16.34 6.85
C GLY A 117 -8.23 15.58 8.14
N THR A 118 -7.48 15.88 9.20
CA THR A 118 -7.69 15.22 10.51
C THR A 118 -9.05 15.54 11.14
N GLY A 119 -9.74 16.58 10.66
CA GLY A 119 -11.08 16.96 11.09
C GLY A 119 -12.21 16.13 10.47
N GLY A 120 -11.91 15.23 9.53
CA GLY A 120 -12.89 14.39 8.84
C GLY A 120 -13.13 14.78 7.38
N PRO A 121 -13.33 16.06 7.01
CA PRO A 121 -13.51 16.44 5.61
C PRO A 121 -12.28 16.18 4.73
N PRO A 122 -12.44 16.02 3.40
CA PRO A 122 -11.32 15.93 2.48
C PRO A 122 -10.38 17.14 2.61
N PHE A 123 -9.09 16.89 2.44
CA PHE A 123 -8.08 17.92 2.60
C PHE A 123 -8.29 19.05 1.57
N GLY A 124 -8.23 20.30 2.03
CA GLY A 124 -8.49 21.48 1.21
C GLY A 124 -9.96 21.86 1.05
N TRP A 125 -10.91 21.06 1.56
CA TRP A 125 -12.32 21.43 1.58
C TRP A 125 -12.63 22.42 2.71
N ALA A 126 -13.67 23.24 2.51
CA ALA A 126 -14.20 24.08 3.58
C ALA A 126 -14.79 23.19 4.69
N SER A 127 -14.60 23.57 5.96
CA SER A 127 -14.87 22.70 7.11
C SER A 127 -16.31 22.16 7.22
N ASN A 128 -17.29 22.80 6.56
CA ASN A 128 -18.69 22.37 6.50
C ASN A 128 -19.29 22.58 5.10
N GLY A 129 -18.48 22.50 4.05
CA GLY A 129 -18.91 22.81 2.68
C GLY A 129 -18.43 21.79 1.66
N PHE A 130 -19.18 21.70 0.56
CA PHE A 130 -18.71 21.03 -0.65
C PHE A 130 -17.93 22.05 -1.49
N PRO A 131 -16.92 21.61 -2.26
CA PRO A 131 -16.30 22.46 -3.26
C PRO A 131 -17.30 22.68 -4.42
N GLY A 132 -16.87 23.37 -5.47
CA GLY A 132 -17.69 23.54 -6.67
C GLY A 132 -18.10 22.22 -7.36
N PRO A 133 -18.73 22.30 -8.54
CA PRO A 133 -18.97 21.11 -9.35
C PRO A 133 -17.66 20.47 -9.83
N GLN A 134 -17.70 19.17 -10.11
CA GLN A 134 -16.57 18.44 -10.71
C GLN A 134 -16.24 18.95 -12.12
N GLY A 135 -14.96 18.83 -12.50
CA GLY A 135 -14.46 19.27 -13.81
C GLY A 135 -13.16 20.09 -13.73
N PRO A 136 -13.11 21.19 -12.94
CA PRO A 136 -11.96 22.09 -12.94
C PRO A 136 -10.87 21.71 -11.91
N TYR A 137 -10.96 20.54 -11.27
CA TYR A 137 -10.04 20.16 -10.20
C TYR A 137 -8.71 19.66 -10.74
N THR A 138 -7.62 20.23 -10.22
CA THR A 138 -6.26 19.72 -10.35
C THR A 138 -5.84 19.03 -9.05
N THR A 139 -4.77 18.25 -9.09
CA THR A 139 -4.20 17.62 -7.90
C THR A 139 -3.93 18.65 -6.79
N VAL A 140 -4.50 18.41 -5.61
CA VAL A 140 -4.27 19.19 -4.38
C VAL A 140 -3.21 18.45 -3.54
N ALA A 141 -2.43 19.20 -2.76
CA ALA A 141 -1.32 18.66 -1.97
C ALA A 141 -0.26 17.94 -2.82
N TRP A 142 0.18 18.62 -3.88
CA TRP A 142 1.23 18.13 -4.79
C TRP A 142 2.52 17.77 -4.05
N ASP A 143 2.83 18.48 -2.96
CA ASP A 143 3.96 18.19 -2.07
C ASP A 143 3.92 16.76 -1.53
N ILE A 144 2.74 16.24 -1.18
CA ILE A 144 2.55 14.87 -0.70
C ILE A 144 2.73 13.88 -1.84
N VAL A 145 2.15 14.17 -3.01
CA VAL A 145 2.24 13.31 -4.19
C VAL A 145 3.67 13.24 -4.70
N GLU A 146 4.36 14.36 -4.77
CA GLU A 146 5.77 14.45 -5.16
C GLU A 146 6.67 13.73 -4.17
N ALA A 147 6.49 13.96 -2.87
CA ALA A 147 7.23 13.24 -1.85
C ALA A 147 6.96 11.73 -1.92
N HIS A 148 5.71 11.30 -2.16
CA HIS A 148 5.35 9.89 -2.36
C HIS A 148 6.10 9.34 -3.56
N TYR A 149 6.02 10.02 -4.70
CA TYR A 149 6.67 9.61 -5.93
C TYR A 149 8.19 9.45 -5.73
N GLN A 150 8.84 10.45 -5.14
CA GLN A 150 10.28 10.41 -4.85
C GLN A 150 10.63 9.30 -3.85
N THR A 151 9.78 9.06 -2.85
CA THR A 151 10.00 7.99 -1.88
C THR A 151 9.85 6.62 -2.52
N CYS A 152 8.79 6.38 -3.31
CA CYS A 152 8.65 5.13 -4.08
C CYS A 152 9.82 4.89 -5.04
N TRP A 153 10.37 5.95 -5.64
CA TRP A 153 11.55 5.86 -6.48
C TRP A 153 12.82 5.52 -5.68
N TYR A 154 12.98 6.13 -4.50
CA TYR A 154 14.21 6.04 -3.70
C TYR A 154 14.27 4.81 -2.79
N THR A 155 13.13 4.33 -2.24
CA THR A 155 12.89 3.05 -1.51
C THR A 155 11.64 3.12 -0.61
N SER A 156 11.06 1.96 -0.28
CA SER A 156 9.82 1.70 0.49
C SER A 156 9.71 2.37 1.88
N ILE A 157 9.46 3.68 1.97
CA ILE A 157 9.37 4.43 3.25
C ILE A 157 8.08 5.28 3.37
N LYS A 158 7.65 5.47 4.63
CA LYS A 158 6.43 6.16 5.09
C LYS A 158 6.62 7.68 5.15
N ILE A 159 5.69 8.43 4.55
CA ILE A 159 5.63 9.90 4.61
C ILE A 159 4.77 10.34 5.81
N ASP A 160 5.30 11.24 6.63
CA ASP A 160 4.56 11.89 7.73
C ASP A 160 4.19 13.32 7.34
N CYS A 161 3.03 13.49 6.70
CA CYS A 161 2.53 14.76 6.18
C CYS A 161 1.30 15.29 6.95
N GLY A 162 0.84 14.61 8.01
CA GLY A 162 -0.26 15.10 8.83
C GLY A 162 -1.65 15.04 8.21
N VAL A 163 -1.79 14.34 7.09
CA VAL A 163 -3.06 14.01 6.45
C VAL A 163 -3.29 12.51 6.48
N ILE A 164 -4.52 12.08 6.27
CA ILE A 164 -4.88 10.66 6.18
C ILE A 164 -5.17 10.34 4.71
N ALA A 165 -4.45 9.38 4.14
CA ALA A 165 -4.84 8.78 2.87
C ALA A 165 -5.86 7.67 3.14
N THR A 166 -7.01 7.70 2.45
CA THR A 166 -8.03 6.64 2.52
C THR A 166 -8.21 5.97 1.16
N PHE A 167 -8.29 4.64 1.19
CA PHE A 167 -8.57 3.78 0.04
C PHE A 167 -10.05 3.34 -0.03
N TYR A 168 -10.92 3.96 0.76
CA TYR A 168 -12.33 3.61 0.79
C TYR A 168 -13.02 3.98 -0.54
N PHE A 169 -13.71 3.01 -1.15
CA PHE A 169 -14.23 3.11 -2.53
C PHE A 169 -15.20 4.26 -2.76
N LYS A 170 -15.89 4.75 -1.70
CA LYS A 170 -16.82 5.87 -1.79
C LYS A 170 -16.88 6.67 -0.49
N HIS A 171 -15.87 7.51 -0.25
CA HIS A 171 -15.77 8.25 1.00
C HIS A 171 -16.81 9.38 1.14
N ILE A 172 -17.10 10.09 0.04
CA ILE A 172 -18.09 11.16 0.02
C ILE A 172 -19.35 10.70 -0.73
N PRO A 173 -20.52 10.62 -0.06
CA PRO A 173 -21.78 10.29 -0.71
C PRO A 173 -22.19 11.31 -1.78
N GLY A 174 -23.09 10.89 -2.68
CA GLY A 174 -23.63 11.76 -3.73
C GLY A 174 -22.72 11.90 -4.95
N ASN A 175 -22.76 13.09 -5.57
CA ASN A 175 -22.13 13.37 -6.87
C ASN A 175 -20.63 13.74 -6.76
N CYS A 176 -19.89 13.01 -5.92
CA CYS A 176 -18.43 13.02 -5.86
C CYS A 176 -17.89 11.74 -6.49
N ASN A 177 -16.69 11.73 -7.05
CA ASN A 177 -16.11 10.48 -7.57
C ASN A 177 -15.85 9.47 -6.44
N GLY A 178 -15.87 8.18 -6.79
CA GLY A 178 -15.36 7.12 -5.93
C GLY A 178 -13.84 7.01 -6.04
N ALA A 179 -13.28 5.99 -5.40
CA ALA A 179 -11.90 5.57 -5.57
C ALA A 179 -11.86 4.11 -6.03
N GLY A 180 -11.15 3.85 -7.12
CA GLY A 180 -10.92 2.52 -7.68
C GLY A 180 -9.48 2.02 -7.48
N CYS A 181 -9.27 0.78 -7.92
CA CYS A 181 -7.95 0.22 -8.12
C CYS A 181 -7.97 -0.59 -9.43
N HIS A 182 -7.89 0.11 -10.56
CA HIS A 182 -7.91 -0.57 -11.85
C HIS A 182 -6.70 -1.50 -11.94
N THR A 183 -6.91 -2.67 -12.54
CA THR A 183 -5.86 -3.67 -12.69
C THR A 183 -5.70 -3.99 -14.18
N ASP A 184 -4.58 -3.53 -14.74
CA ASP A 184 -4.13 -3.94 -16.06
C ASP A 184 -3.53 -5.34 -15.96
N PHE A 185 -3.78 -6.17 -16.98
CA PHE A 185 -3.30 -7.54 -17.02
C PHE A 185 -2.84 -7.92 -18.42
N SER A 186 -1.70 -8.61 -18.52
CA SER A 186 -1.28 -9.26 -19.76
C SER A 186 -0.47 -10.53 -19.54
N THR A 187 -0.62 -11.50 -20.45
CA THR A 187 0.31 -12.63 -20.59
C THR A 187 1.30 -12.36 -21.73
N LYS A 188 2.35 -13.19 -21.83
CA LYS A 188 3.27 -13.15 -22.98
C LYS A 188 2.53 -13.20 -24.32
N ALA A 189 1.57 -14.12 -24.46
CA ALA A 189 0.81 -14.30 -25.69
C ALA A 189 -0.06 -13.08 -26.04
N MET A 190 -0.59 -12.36 -25.04
CA MET A 190 -1.35 -11.12 -25.27
C MET A 190 -0.46 -9.97 -25.77
N ARG A 191 0.83 -9.98 -25.40
CA ARG A 191 1.79 -8.93 -25.79
C ARG A 191 2.46 -9.20 -27.15
N GLU A 192 2.32 -10.42 -27.68
CA GLU A 192 2.85 -10.79 -28.99
C GLU A 192 1.92 -10.35 -30.13
N GLU A 193 2.40 -10.44 -31.37
CA GLU A 193 1.61 -10.10 -32.56
C GLU A 193 0.32 -10.92 -32.62
N ASN A 194 -0.80 -10.29 -32.99
CA ASN A 194 -2.14 -10.87 -32.95
C ASN A 194 -2.63 -11.26 -31.53
N GLY A 195 -1.97 -10.74 -30.49
CA GLY A 195 -2.30 -11.03 -29.09
C GLY A 195 -3.70 -10.59 -28.64
N LEU A 196 -4.35 -9.70 -29.39
CA LEU A 196 -5.73 -9.24 -29.15
C LEU A 196 -6.73 -10.40 -29.02
N LYS A 197 -6.53 -11.46 -29.81
CA LYS A 197 -7.33 -12.69 -29.71
C LYS A 197 -7.35 -13.26 -28.29
N TYR A 198 -6.19 -13.34 -27.63
CA TYR A 198 -6.07 -13.88 -26.27
C TYR A 198 -6.66 -12.94 -25.21
N ILE A 199 -6.69 -11.64 -25.50
CA ILE A 199 -7.36 -10.63 -24.67
C ILE A 199 -8.87 -10.88 -24.72
N GLU A 200 -9.46 -10.98 -25.91
CA GLU A 200 -10.88 -11.24 -26.11
C GLU A 200 -11.32 -12.58 -25.48
N GLU A 201 -10.52 -13.64 -25.67
CA GLU A 201 -10.75 -14.95 -25.02
C GLU A 201 -10.74 -14.85 -23.49
N SER A 202 -9.89 -14.00 -22.92
CA SER A 202 -9.83 -13.77 -21.47
C SER A 202 -11.02 -12.96 -20.97
N ILE A 203 -11.44 -11.92 -21.70
CA ILE A 203 -12.64 -11.13 -21.39
C ILE A 203 -13.88 -12.02 -21.38
N GLU A 204 -14.00 -12.93 -22.34
CA GLU A 204 -15.12 -13.89 -22.41
C GLU A 204 -15.12 -14.91 -21.25
N LYS A 205 -13.96 -15.19 -20.64
CA LYS A 205 -13.89 -15.99 -19.41
C LYS A 205 -14.27 -15.17 -18.19
N LEU A 206 -13.84 -13.92 -18.12
CA LEU A 206 -14.18 -12.99 -17.04
C LEU A 206 -15.69 -12.69 -17.01
N SER A 207 -16.33 -12.52 -18.17
CA SER A 207 -17.77 -12.25 -18.27
C SER A 207 -18.63 -13.33 -17.60
N LYS A 208 -18.19 -14.60 -17.71
CA LYS A 208 -18.86 -15.77 -17.10
C LYS A 208 -18.67 -15.88 -15.59
N ARG A 209 -17.79 -15.08 -15.00
CA ARG A 209 -17.44 -15.12 -13.57
C ARG A 209 -17.63 -13.79 -12.86
N HIS A 210 -18.38 -12.84 -13.45
CA HIS A 210 -18.53 -11.49 -12.90
C HIS A 210 -18.87 -11.47 -11.40
N GLN A 211 -19.85 -12.26 -10.95
CA GLN A 211 -20.26 -12.34 -9.53
C GLN A 211 -19.20 -12.92 -8.59
N TYR A 212 -18.25 -13.70 -9.10
CA TYR A 212 -17.12 -14.19 -8.30
C TYR A 212 -16.03 -13.13 -8.11
N HIS A 213 -15.97 -12.15 -9.03
CA HIS A 213 -14.96 -11.09 -9.01
C HIS A 213 -15.42 -9.81 -8.29
N ILE A 214 -16.71 -9.67 -7.98
CA ILE A 214 -17.27 -8.66 -7.08
C ILE A 214 -17.11 -9.14 -5.64
#